data_AF-A0AAN8Y313-F1
#
_entry.id   AF-A0AAN8Y313-F1
#
_cell.length_a   1.000
_cell.length_b   1.000
_cell.length_c   1.000
_cell.angle_alpha   90.00
_cell.angle_beta   90.00
_cell.angle_gamma   90.00
#
_symmetry.space_group_name_H-M   'P 1'
#
loop_
_entity.id
_entity.type
_entity.pdbx_description
1 polymer ?
#
loop_
_entity_poly.entity_id
_entity_poly.type
_entity_poly.pdbx_seq_one_letter_code
_entity_poly.pdbx_strand_id
1 'polypeptide(L)'
;MTYSVKWEPTNISFAHRFDVYLDYPFFEHQIHWFSIFNSFMMVIFLTGLVPMLLMRPLRNDYAKYAREDDDLETLERDVSEESGWKLVHGDVFRPPHYLALISALVGTGAQLALLVLLVILLATVGTLYVGRGAIVTTFIVCYALTSFISGYVSGSMYSRNGGKSWIKSMILTASLFPFLCFGIGFILNTIAIFLWVSRSHSLWYDGSCLCHLGLHFLPPGSSWYCFWEKLEWRSKQSMPCQDHTSAYSREEVVSDTICSFLDGRIAAIWKHIY
;
A
#
# COMPACT_ATOMS: atom_id res chain seq x y z
N MET A 1 -18.23 19.11 -29.28
CA MET A 1 -19.16 18.18 -28.62
C MET A 1 -20.01 18.97 -27.64
N THR A 2 -21.31 19.08 -27.88
CA THR A 2 -22.27 19.72 -26.97
C THR A 2 -23.08 18.62 -26.29
N TYR A 3 -23.04 18.57 -24.96
CA TYR A 3 -23.87 17.64 -24.18
C TYR A 3 -25.14 18.35 -23.72
N SER A 4 -26.25 17.62 -23.67
CA SER A 4 -27.53 18.09 -23.15
C SER A 4 -27.86 17.28 -21.91
N VAL A 5 -28.15 17.97 -20.80
CA VAL A 5 -28.57 17.35 -19.53
C VAL A 5 -30.07 17.56 -19.37
N LYS A 6 -30.80 16.48 -19.12
CA LYS A 6 -32.20 16.51 -18.70
C LYS A 6 -32.26 16.14 -17.22
N TRP A 7 -32.84 17.02 -16.41
CA TRP A 7 -33.02 16.79 -14.98
C TRP A 7 -34.40 16.18 -14.74
N GLU A 8 -34.45 15.02 -14.10
CA GLU A 8 -35.69 14.40 -13.66
C GLU A 8 -35.80 14.47 -12.12
N PRO A 9 -36.96 14.90 -11.57
CA PRO A 9 -37.16 14.95 -10.13
C PRO A 9 -37.27 13.54 -9.56
N THR A 10 -36.57 13.27 -8.45
CA THR A 10 -36.61 11.98 -7.75
C THR A 10 -37.26 12.12 -6.37
N ASN A 11 -38.04 11.11 -5.98
CA ASN A 11 -38.79 11.07 -4.70
C ASN A 11 -37.94 10.61 -3.50
N ILE A 12 -36.68 10.25 -3.73
CA ILE A 12 -35.75 9.78 -2.71
C ILE A 12 -35.01 10.96 -2.06
N SER A 13 -34.91 10.95 -0.73
CA SER A 13 -34.19 11.97 0.03
C SER A 13 -32.70 11.95 -0.32
N PHE A 14 -32.04 13.11 -0.27
CA PHE A 14 -30.64 13.25 -0.69
C PHE A 14 -29.69 12.27 0.01
N ALA A 15 -29.93 11.97 1.30
CA ALA A 15 -29.11 11.06 2.09
C ALA A 15 -29.17 9.60 1.60
N HIS A 16 -30.34 9.15 1.11
CA HIS A 16 -30.58 7.75 0.70
C HIS A 16 -30.36 7.50 -0.79
N ARG A 17 -29.92 8.51 -1.56
CA ARG A 17 -29.73 8.35 -3.02
C ARG A 17 -28.62 7.38 -3.40
N PHE A 18 -27.61 7.25 -2.55
CA PHE A 18 -26.48 6.35 -2.79
C PHE A 18 -26.77 4.89 -2.42
N ASP A 19 -27.85 4.63 -1.67
CA ASP A 19 -28.20 3.28 -1.20
C ASP A 19 -28.54 2.35 -2.37
N VAL A 20 -29.08 2.89 -3.47
CA VAL A 20 -29.37 2.15 -4.72
C VAL A 20 -28.11 1.53 -5.35
N TYR A 21 -26.94 2.14 -5.16
CA TYR A 21 -25.67 1.59 -5.65
C TYR A 21 -25.04 0.56 -4.69
N LEU A 22 -25.55 0.49 -3.45
CA LEU A 22 -25.13 -0.48 -2.44
C LEU A 22 -25.98 -1.76 -2.48
N ASP A 23 -27.02 -1.79 -3.32
CA ASP A 23 -27.92 -2.93 -3.43
C ASP A 23 -27.17 -4.18 -3.94
N TYR A 24 -27.02 -5.12 -3.02
CA TYR A 24 -26.45 -6.46 -3.18
C TYR A 24 -26.96 -7.26 -4.40
N PRO A 25 -28.24 -7.16 -4.84
CA PRO A 25 -28.70 -7.92 -6.02
C PRO A 25 -28.11 -7.45 -7.35
N PHE A 26 -27.43 -6.30 -7.43
CA PHE A 26 -26.79 -5.81 -8.67
C PHE A 26 -25.44 -6.51 -8.96
N PHE A 27 -24.80 -7.09 -7.93
CA PHE A 27 -23.59 -7.90 -8.10
C PHE A 27 -23.98 -9.37 -8.22
N GLU A 28 -24.32 -9.78 -9.44
CA GLU A 28 -24.52 -11.18 -9.86
C GLU A 28 -23.57 -12.14 -9.15
N HIS A 29 -24.07 -12.85 -8.13
CA HIS A 29 -23.30 -13.80 -7.31
C HIS A 29 -22.61 -14.91 -8.11
N GLN A 30 -23.08 -15.16 -9.34
CA GLN A 30 -22.58 -16.23 -10.18
C GLN A 30 -21.20 -15.93 -10.77
N ILE A 31 -20.88 -14.67 -11.06
CA ILE A 31 -19.62 -14.29 -11.73
C ILE A 31 -18.47 -14.23 -10.72
N HIS A 32 -18.72 -13.76 -9.49
CA HIS A 32 -17.65 -13.62 -8.48
C HIS A 32 -17.19 -14.98 -7.91
N TRP A 33 -18.10 -15.93 -7.69
CA TRP A 33 -17.72 -17.27 -7.23
C TRP A 33 -16.92 -18.05 -8.28
N PHE A 34 -17.16 -17.79 -9.57
CA PHE A 34 -16.41 -18.39 -10.68
C PHE A 34 -14.93 -17.94 -10.71
N SER A 35 -14.66 -16.64 -10.47
CA SER A 35 -13.27 -16.15 -10.42
C SER A 35 -12.51 -16.65 -9.18
N ILE A 36 -13.21 -16.79 -8.04
CA ILE A 36 -12.66 -17.41 -6.83
C ILE A 36 -12.27 -18.87 -7.10
N PHE A 37 -13.15 -19.65 -7.72
CA PHE A 37 -12.86 -21.05 -8.04
C PHE A 37 -11.68 -21.20 -9.02
N ASN A 38 -11.65 -20.38 -10.07
CA ASN A 38 -10.57 -20.38 -11.06
C ASN A 38 -9.19 -20.12 -10.44
N SER A 39 -9.09 -19.15 -9.52
CA SER A 39 -7.85 -18.87 -8.80
C SER A 39 -7.48 -19.97 -7.80
N PHE A 40 -8.46 -20.55 -7.11
CA PHE A 40 -8.26 -21.65 -6.16
C PHE A 40 -7.69 -22.91 -6.84
N MET A 41 -8.19 -23.26 -8.03
CA MET A 41 -7.67 -24.37 -8.83
C MET A 41 -6.19 -24.19 -9.19
N MET A 42 -5.78 -22.97 -9.54
CA MET A 42 -4.37 -22.65 -9.81
C MET A 42 -3.47 -22.84 -8.59
N VAL A 43 -3.94 -22.44 -7.40
CA VAL A 43 -3.19 -22.62 -6.15
C VAL A 43 -2.99 -24.11 -5.85
N ILE A 44 -4.05 -24.93 -5.94
CA ILE A 44 -3.94 -26.38 -5.74
C ILE A 44 -2.94 -26.99 -6.73
N PHE A 45 -3.01 -26.59 -8.00
CA PHE A 45 -2.12 -27.09 -9.04
C PHE A 45 -0.65 -26.73 -8.75
N LEU A 46 -0.36 -25.49 -8.37
CA LEU A 46 0.99 -25.06 -7.98
C LEU A 46 1.49 -25.79 -6.73
N THR A 47 0.66 -25.91 -5.70
CA THR A 47 0.99 -26.63 -4.46
C THR A 47 1.22 -28.13 -4.72
N GLY A 48 0.59 -28.73 -5.73
CA GLY A 48 0.86 -30.12 -6.13
C GLY A 48 2.11 -30.27 -7.00
N LEU A 49 2.34 -29.36 -7.95
CA LEU A 49 3.48 -29.43 -8.87
C LEU A 49 4.83 -29.21 -8.19
N VAL A 50 4.91 -28.27 -7.24
CA VAL A 50 6.15 -27.97 -6.52
C VAL A 50 6.75 -29.21 -5.82
N PRO A 51 6.04 -29.92 -4.95
CA PRO A 51 6.55 -31.14 -4.33
C PRO A 51 6.75 -32.27 -5.34
N MET A 52 5.90 -32.40 -6.37
CA MET A 52 6.09 -33.42 -7.41
C MET A 52 7.41 -33.25 -8.17
N LEU A 53 7.79 -32.00 -8.49
CA LEU A 53 9.07 -31.67 -9.10
C LEU A 53 10.22 -31.93 -8.12
N LEU A 54 10.08 -31.52 -6.85
CA LEU A 54 11.12 -31.65 -5.82
C LEU A 54 11.35 -33.09 -5.35
N MET A 55 10.35 -33.97 -5.44
CA MET A 55 10.47 -35.36 -5.00
C MET A 55 11.54 -36.15 -5.78
N ARG A 56 11.75 -35.84 -7.06
CA ARG A 56 12.80 -36.51 -7.86
C ARG A 56 14.22 -36.20 -7.38
N PRO A 57 14.65 -34.93 -7.26
CA PRO A 57 15.94 -34.59 -6.67
C PRO A 57 16.02 -34.99 -5.20
N LEU A 58 14.99 -34.78 -4.37
CA LEU A 58 15.02 -35.19 -2.96
C LEU A 58 15.24 -36.70 -2.79
N ARG A 59 14.60 -37.54 -3.60
CA ARG A 59 14.83 -38.99 -3.52
C ARG A 59 16.23 -39.37 -3.99
N ASN A 60 16.76 -38.67 -4.99
CA ASN A 60 18.11 -38.87 -5.48
C ASN A 60 19.15 -38.42 -4.44
N ASP A 61 18.93 -37.28 -3.81
CA ASP A 61 19.77 -36.73 -2.75
C ASP A 61 19.71 -37.61 -1.50
N TYR A 62 18.52 -38.06 -1.09
CA TYR A 62 18.35 -38.99 0.04
C TYR A 62 19.04 -40.34 -0.21
N ALA A 63 18.93 -40.90 -1.41
CA ALA A 63 19.62 -42.14 -1.77
C ALA A 63 21.14 -41.96 -1.81
N LYS A 64 21.61 -40.76 -2.18
CA LYS A 64 23.03 -40.41 -2.15
C LYS A 64 23.54 -40.30 -0.71
N TYR A 65 22.83 -39.60 0.18
CA TYR A 65 23.19 -39.50 1.60
C TYR A 65 23.16 -40.87 2.30
N ALA A 66 22.18 -41.73 2.01
CA ALA A 66 22.11 -43.07 2.60
C ALA A 66 23.27 -43.99 2.16
N ARG A 67 23.84 -43.76 0.97
CA ARG A 67 25.05 -44.47 0.51
C ARG A 67 26.31 -43.88 1.11
N GLU A 68 26.36 -42.54 1.20
CA GLU A 68 27.45 -41.85 1.86
C GLU A 68 27.52 -42.23 3.34
N ASP A 69 26.41 -42.36 4.09
CA ASP A 69 26.38 -42.81 5.51
C ASP A 69 27.06 -44.17 5.74
N ASP A 70 26.82 -45.17 4.87
CA ASP A 70 27.49 -46.49 4.93
C ASP A 70 29.00 -46.38 4.67
N ASP A 71 29.43 -45.42 3.86
CA ASP A 71 30.85 -45.06 3.65
C ASP A 71 31.37 -44.08 4.75
N LEU A 72 30.46 -43.36 5.43
CA LEU A 72 30.71 -42.27 6.38
C LEU A 72 31.10 -42.79 7.75
N GLU A 73 30.68 -43.98 8.19
CA GLU A 73 31.18 -44.58 9.44
C GLU A 73 32.73 -44.64 9.48
N THR A 74 33.38 -44.70 8.31
CA THR A 74 34.85 -44.65 8.19
C THR A 74 35.44 -43.25 8.02
N LEU A 75 34.63 -42.23 7.72
CA LEU A 75 34.99 -40.84 7.40
C LEU A 75 34.47 -39.79 8.44
N GLU A 76 33.52 -40.17 9.31
CA GLU A 76 32.88 -39.31 10.33
C GLU A 76 33.88 -38.71 11.33
N ARG A 77 35.01 -39.39 11.55
CA ARG A 77 36.07 -38.90 12.45
C ARG A 77 36.82 -37.68 11.91
N ASP A 78 36.88 -37.50 10.60
CA ASP A 78 37.60 -36.37 9.96
C ASP A 78 36.63 -35.28 9.42
N VAL A 79 35.37 -35.61 9.10
CA VAL A 79 34.38 -34.64 8.55
C VAL A 79 33.64 -33.84 9.64
N SER A 80 33.60 -34.33 10.89
CA SER A 80 32.94 -33.61 11.99
C SER A 80 33.61 -32.26 12.34
N GLU A 81 34.85 -32.02 11.93
CA GLU A 81 35.55 -30.73 12.10
C GLU A 81 35.32 -29.75 10.93
N GLU A 82 34.85 -30.21 9.76
CA GLU A 82 34.72 -29.41 8.51
C GLU A 82 33.25 -29.04 8.17
N SER A 83 32.29 -29.36 9.04
CA SER A 83 30.87 -29.00 8.90
C SER A 83 30.66 -27.48 8.96
N GLY A 84 30.93 -26.80 7.84
CA GLY A 84 30.97 -25.34 7.71
C GLY A 84 29.67 -24.63 8.12
N TRP A 85 28.53 -25.31 8.11
CA TRP A 85 27.27 -24.77 8.64
C TRP A 85 27.35 -24.36 10.12
N LYS A 86 28.21 -25.00 10.92
CA LYS A 86 28.40 -24.65 12.33
C LYS A 86 29.21 -23.36 12.52
N LEU A 87 30.11 -23.05 11.58
CA LEU A 87 30.83 -21.77 11.51
C LEU A 87 29.90 -20.65 10.99
N VAL A 88 28.96 -20.97 10.08
CA VAL A 88 27.98 -20.02 9.53
C VAL A 88 26.98 -19.52 10.58
N HIS A 89 26.71 -20.27 11.65
CA HIS A 89 25.79 -19.83 12.71
C HIS A 89 26.24 -18.48 13.35
N GLY A 90 27.54 -18.19 13.36
CA GLY A 90 28.11 -16.94 13.87
C GLY A 90 27.97 -15.76 12.89
N ASP A 91 27.91 -16.03 11.58
CA ASP A 91 27.73 -15.00 10.55
C ASP A 91 26.26 -14.61 10.34
N VAL A 92 25.30 -15.49 10.67
CA VAL A 92 23.85 -15.20 10.59
C VAL A 92 23.45 -14.04 11.52
N PHE A 93 24.13 -13.87 12.66
CA PHE A 93 23.84 -12.81 13.63
C PHE A 93 24.63 -11.53 13.40
N ARG A 94 25.40 -11.44 12.31
CA ARG A 94 26.18 -10.24 12.02
C ARG A 94 25.21 -9.08 11.72
N PRO A 95 25.34 -7.93 12.41
CA PRO A 95 24.50 -6.78 12.16
C PRO A 95 24.63 -6.31 10.69
N PRO A 96 23.53 -6.14 9.96
CA PRO A 96 23.58 -5.66 8.58
C PRO A 96 24.07 -4.20 8.52
N HIS A 97 24.71 -3.84 7.40
CA HIS A 97 25.31 -2.51 7.22
C HIS A 97 24.29 -1.35 7.36
N TYR A 98 23.03 -1.59 6.99
CA TYR A 98 21.93 -0.61 7.06
C TYR A 98 20.93 -0.91 8.17
N LEU A 99 21.43 -1.15 9.38
CA LEU A 99 20.63 -1.60 10.52
C LEU A 99 19.47 -0.66 10.87
N ALA A 100 19.73 0.66 10.86
CA ALA A 100 18.72 1.67 11.18
C ALA A 100 17.57 1.69 10.17
N LEU A 101 17.84 1.41 8.89
CA LEU A 101 16.82 1.38 7.85
C LEU A 101 15.96 0.12 7.98
N ILE A 102 16.60 -1.03 8.21
CA ILE A 102 15.89 -2.31 8.38
C ILE A 102 15.02 -2.27 9.64
N SER A 103 15.52 -1.77 10.77
CA SER A 103 14.73 -1.63 11.99
C SER A 103 13.56 -0.67 11.80
N ALA A 104 13.77 0.46 11.11
CA ALA A 104 12.72 1.40 10.77
C ALA A 104 11.65 0.80 9.85
N LEU A 105 12.05 0.05 8.83
CA LEU A 105 11.13 -0.61 7.89
C LEU A 105 10.30 -1.70 8.59
N VAL A 106 10.91 -2.48 9.49
CA VAL A 106 10.19 -3.51 10.26
C VAL A 106 9.23 -2.86 11.27
N GLY A 107 9.63 -1.77 11.93
CA GLY A 107 8.76 -1.02 12.84
C GLY A 107 7.54 -0.43 12.14
N THR A 108 7.75 0.25 11.00
CA THR A 108 6.64 0.80 10.21
C THR A 108 5.77 -0.30 9.61
N GLY A 109 6.34 -1.41 9.16
CA GLY A 109 5.58 -2.56 8.66
C GLY A 109 4.68 -3.18 9.74
N ALA A 110 5.20 -3.39 10.95
CA ALA A 110 4.42 -3.90 12.08
C ALA A 110 3.29 -2.93 12.48
N GLN A 111 3.57 -1.62 12.47
CA GLN A 111 2.56 -0.59 12.71
C GLN A 111 1.44 -0.64 11.66
N LEU A 112 1.78 -0.71 10.37
CA LEU A 112 0.80 -0.76 9.29
C LEU A 112 -0.04 -2.03 9.34
N ALA A 113 0.56 -3.19 9.63
CA ALA A 113 -0.17 -4.45 9.78
C ALA A 113 -1.22 -4.37 10.90
N LEU A 114 -0.84 -3.85 12.07
CA LEU A 114 -1.75 -3.67 13.19
C LEU A 114 -2.80 -2.61 12.89
N LEU A 115 -2.43 -1.51 12.25
CA LEU A 115 -3.36 -0.46 11.84
C LEU A 115 -4.43 -1.01 10.90
N VAL A 116 -4.05 -1.76 9.86
CA VAL A 116 -5.00 -2.35 8.91
C VAL A 116 -5.97 -3.28 9.64
N LEU A 117 -5.45 -4.15 10.51
CA LEU A 117 -6.28 -5.03 11.33
C LEU A 117 -7.27 -4.22 12.18
N LEU A 118 -6.79 -3.19 12.87
CA LEU A 118 -7.61 -2.37 13.77
C LEU A 118 -8.67 -1.56 13.01
N VAL A 119 -8.33 -1.01 11.85
CA VAL A 119 -9.29 -0.30 10.99
C VAL A 119 -10.34 -1.26 10.44
N ILE A 120 -9.98 -2.49 10.07
CA ILE A 120 -10.95 -3.51 9.65
C ILE A 120 -11.92 -3.84 10.80
N LEU A 121 -11.41 -4.06 12.01
CA LEU A 121 -12.28 -4.32 13.18
C LEU A 121 -13.21 -3.14 13.45
N LEU A 122 -12.70 -1.90 13.45
CA LEU A 122 -13.52 -0.70 13.63
C LEU A 122 -14.51 -0.49 12.49
N ALA A 123 -14.19 -0.87 11.26
CA ALA A 123 -15.12 -0.80 10.13
C ALA A 123 -16.24 -1.85 10.23
N THR A 124 -15.97 -3.02 10.81
CA THR A 124 -17.00 -4.05 11.05
C THR A 124 -17.91 -3.72 12.23
N VAL A 125 -17.38 -3.08 13.28
CA VAL A 125 -18.14 -2.74 14.50
C VAL A 125 -18.81 -1.37 14.41
N GLY A 126 -18.14 -0.40 13.78
CA GLY A 126 -18.58 0.98 13.69
C GLY A 126 -19.34 1.26 12.39
N THR A 127 -20.39 2.07 12.47
CA THR A 127 -21.08 2.66 11.31
C THR A 127 -20.24 3.78 10.68
N LEU A 128 -18.96 3.52 10.40
CA LEU A 128 -17.99 4.51 9.91
C LEU A 128 -18.26 4.98 8.46
N TYR A 129 -19.28 4.42 7.81
CA TYR A 129 -19.69 4.76 6.44
C TYR A 129 -20.56 6.02 6.34
N VAL A 130 -21.06 6.56 7.45
CA VAL A 130 -22.12 7.60 7.44
C VAL A 130 -21.57 9.03 7.21
N GLY A 131 -20.31 9.30 7.57
CA GLY A 131 -19.72 10.64 7.49
C GLY A 131 -18.69 10.80 6.37
N ARG A 132 -18.82 11.85 5.54
CA ARG A 132 -17.78 12.21 4.56
C ARG A 132 -16.47 12.49 5.30
N GLY A 133 -15.43 11.71 5.02
CA GLY A 133 -14.12 11.82 5.67
C GLY A 133 -13.98 11.11 7.02
N ALA A 134 -15.03 10.45 7.53
CA ALA A 134 -14.97 9.70 8.80
C ALA A 134 -13.94 8.55 8.77
N ILE A 135 -13.77 7.92 7.60
CA ILE A 135 -12.77 6.86 7.40
C ILE A 135 -11.36 7.45 7.51
N VAL A 136 -11.12 8.63 6.94
CA VAL A 136 -9.80 9.29 6.95
C VAL A 136 -9.44 9.75 8.37
N THR A 137 -10.38 10.36 9.09
CA THR A 137 -10.15 10.78 10.48
C THR A 137 -9.91 9.59 11.39
N THR A 138 -10.68 8.50 11.24
CA THR A 138 -10.49 7.26 11.98
C THR A 138 -9.10 6.67 11.69
N PHE A 139 -8.69 6.63 10.42
CA PHE A 139 -7.36 6.16 10.03
C PHE A 139 -6.24 6.96 10.71
N ILE A 140 -6.33 8.29 10.72
CA ILE A 140 -5.33 9.16 11.37
C ILE A 140 -5.26 8.91 12.88
N VAL A 141 -6.41 8.79 13.55
CA VAL A 141 -6.46 8.50 15.00
C VAL A 141 -5.87 7.12 15.30
N CYS A 142 -6.23 6.10 14.52
CA CYS A 142 -5.69 4.76 14.66
C CYS A 142 -4.18 4.74 14.41
N TYR A 143 -3.70 5.51 13.43
CA TYR A 143 -2.27 5.67 13.17
C TYR A 143 -1.53 6.30 14.36
N ALA A 144 -2.11 7.32 14.99
CA ALA A 144 -1.53 7.93 16.17
C ALA A 144 -1.45 6.95 17.36
N LEU A 145 -2.51 6.17 17.61
CA LEU A 145 -2.54 5.17 18.70
C LEU A 145 -1.54 4.03 18.47
N THR A 146 -1.39 3.59 17.23
CA THR A 146 -0.49 2.48 16.87
C THR A 146 0.99 2.88 16.79
N SER A 147 1.30 4.18 16.84
CA SER A 147 2.68 4.70 16.78
C SER A 147 3.59 4.18 17.89
N PHE A 148 3.06 3.91 19.09
CA PHE A 148 3.84 3.35 20.20
C PHE A 148 4.40 1.96 19.88
N ILE A 149 3.61 1.11 19.21
CA ILE A 149 4.05 -0.22 18.80
C ILE A 149 5.19 -0.13 17.78
N SER A 150 5.11 0.82 16.84
CA SER A 150 6.16 1.10 15.85
C SER A 150 7.51 1.39 16.51
N GLY A 151 7.50 2.27 17.52
CA GLY A 151 8.69 2.63 18.29
C GLY A 151 9.25 1.46 19.09
N TYR A 152 8.38 0.65 19.72
CA TYR A 152 8.80 -0.53 20.48
C TYR A 152 9.45 -1.60 19.59
N VAL A 153 8.84 -1.94 18.45
CA VAL A 153 9.34 -2.97 17.53
C VAL A 153 10.66 -2.53 16.88
N SER A 154 10.72 -1.29 16.35
CA SER A 154 11.93 -0.74 15.76
C SER A 154 13.07 -0.64 16.79
N GLY A 155 12.79 -0.11 17.98
CA GLY A 155 13.77 0.03 19.06
C GLY A 155 14.27 -1.31 19.60
N SER A 156 13.38 -2.30 19.75
CA SER A 156 13.74 -3.65 20.20
C SER A 156 14.68 -4.33 19.21
N MET A 157 14.37 -4.27 17.91
CA MET A 157 15.20 -4.85 16.87
C MET A 157 16.55 -4.12 16.72
N TYR A 158 16.55 -2.79 16.84
CA TYR A 158 17.77 -1.99 16.80
C TYR A 158 18.70 -2.28 17.99
N SER A 159 18.14 -2.48 19.19
CA SER A 159 18.88 -2.79 20.40
C SER A 159 19.46 -4.21 20.39
N ARG A 160 18.71 -5.19 19.88
CA ARG A 160 19.15 -6.60 19.79
C ARG A 160 20.38 -6.80 18.90
N ASN A 161 20.55 -5.96 17.88
CA ASN A 161 21.66 -6.06 16.95
C ASN A 161 22.80 -5.06 17.26
N GLY A 162 22.87 -4.51 18.48
CA GLY A 162 23.99 -3.69 18.94
C GLY A 162 24.05 -2.27 18.35
N GLY A 163 22.93 -1.72 17.90
CA GLY A 163 22.86 -0.37 17.33
C GLY A 163 23.18 0.73 18.36
N LYS A 164 24.21 1.54 18.09
CA LYS A 164 24.67 2.60 19.02
C LYS A 164 23.85 3.89 18.93
N SER A 165 23.31 4.21 17.76
CA SER A 165 22.61 5.47 17.47
C SER A 165 21.08 5.33 17.45
N TRP A 166 20.49 5.02 18.60
CA TRP A 166 19.06 4.76 18.74
C TRP A 166 18.19 5.95 18.30
N ILE A 167 18.63 7.19 18.54
CA ILE A 167 17.92 8.42 18.16
C ILE A 167 17.73 8.51 16.64
N LYS A 168 18.76 8.18 15.86
CA LYS A 168 18.68 8.21 14.39
C LYS A 168 17.69 7.18 13.86
N SER A 169 17.66 5.98 14.46
CA SER A 169 16.68 4.94 14.11
C SER A 169 15.25 5.37 14.43
N MET A 170 15.03 6.02 15.58
CA MET A 170 13.70 6.51 15.97
C MET A 170 13.19 7.62 15.05
N ILE A 171 14.04 8.60 14.73
CA ILE A 171 13.68 9.68 13.78
C ILE A 171 13.39 9.10 12.41
N LEU A 172 14.20 8.15 11.93
CA LEU A 172 13.98 7.49 10.65
C LEU A 172 12.66 6.70 10.62
N THR A 173 12.32 5.99 11.70
CA THR A 173 11.06 5.24 11.81
C THR A 173 9.85 6.18 11.76
N ALA A 174 9.93 7.33 12.45
CA ALA A 174 8.85 8.31 12.49
C ALA A 174 8.65 9.06 11.16
N SER A 175 9.73 9.33 10.41
CA SER A 175 9.68 10.09 9.17
C SER A 175 9.44 9.25 7.91
N LEU A 176 9.69 7.94 7.95
CA LEU A 176 9.62 7.06 6.77
C LEU A 176 8.23 7.04 6.14
N PHE A 177 7.17 6.80 6.93
CA PHE A 177 5.80 6.78 6.42
C PHE A 177 5.31 8.15 5.89
N PRO A 178 5.41 9.27 6.63
CA PRO A 178 4.97 10.57 6.11
C PRO A 178 5.79 11.02 4.90
N PHE A 179 7.09 10.69 4.84
CA PHE A 179 7.93 10.99 3.68
C PHE A 179 7.49 10.20 2.44
N LEU A 180 7.14 8.92 2.59
CA LEU A 180 6.60 8.12 1.49
C LEU A 180 5.26 8.68 1.00
N CYS A 181 4.34 9.01 1.90
CA CYS A 181 3.04 9.61 1.55
C CYS A 181 3.20 10.95 0.82
N PHE A 182 4.09 11.80 1.31
CA PHE A 182 4.42 13.07 0.65
C PHE A 182 5.06 12.85 -0.73
N GLY A 183 5.99 11.90 -0.85
CA GLY A 183 6.64 11.56 -2.12
C GLY A 183 5.65 11.08 -3.18
N ILE A 184 4.71 10.21 -2.79
CA ILE A 184 3.64 9.74 -3.69
C ILE A 184 2.75 10.91 -4.10
N GLY A 185 2.31 11.74 -3.14
CA GLY A 185 1.50 12.92 -3.43
C GLY A 185 2.19 13.92 -4.36
N PHE A 186 3.49 14.14 -4.16
CA PHE A 186 4.29 15.00 -5.02
C PHE A 186 4.39 14.45 -6.45
N ILE A 187 4.69 13.16 -6.62
CA ILE A 187 4.78 12.51 -7.94
C ILE A 187 3.44 12.61 -8.67
N LEU A 188 2.33 12.25 -8.00
CA LEU A 188 1.00 12.35 -8.58
C LEU A 188 0.66 13.79 -8.98
N ASN A 189 1.03 14.77 -8.15
CA ASN A 189 0.83 16.19 -8.46
C ASN A 189 1.68 16.66 -9.66
N THR A 190 2.94 16.21 -9.78
CA THR A 190 3.78 16.50 -10.95
C THR A 190 3.19 15.90 -12.23
N ILE A 191 2.68 14.67 -12.17
CA ILE A 191 2.01 14.01 -13.30
C ILE A 191 0.74 14.77 -13.70
N ALA A 192 -0.07 15.19 -12.73
CA ALA A 192 -1.30 15.95 -12.99
C ALA A 192 -1.02 17.30 -13.69
N ILE A 193 0.03 18.00 -13.29
CA ILE A 193 0.48 19.25 -13.93
C ILE A 193 1.00 18.97 -15.35
N PHE A 194 1.78 17.91 -15.54
CA PHE A 194 2.35 17.54 -16.83
C PHE A 194 1.27 17.15 -17.86
N LEU A 195 0.20 16.49 -17.42
CA LEU A 195 -0.93 16.08 -18.26
C LEU A 195 -1.96 17.21 -18.51
N TRP A 196 -1.68 18.46 -18.11
CA TRP A 196 -2.56 19.62 -18.29
C TRP A 196 -4.02 19.38 -17.89
N VAL A 197 -4.25 18.58 -16.86
CA VAL A 197 -5.59 18.49 -16.25
C VAL A 197 -5.72 19.68 -15.30
N SER A 198 -6.02 20.86 -15.83
CA SER A 198 -6.25 22.09 -15.06
C SER A 198 -7.51 22.06 -14.18
N ARG A 199 -8.01 20.87 -13.82
CA ARG A 199 -9.24 20.70 -13.03
C ARG A 199 -9.20 19.50 -12.08
N SER A 200 -8.02 19.14 -11.58
CA SER A 200 -7.95 18.28 -10.39
C SER A 200 -7.89 19.17 -9.16
N HIS A 201 -9.00 19.26 -8.41
CA HIS A 201 -8.98 19.74 -7.03
C HIS A 201 -7.96 18.86 -6.28
N SER A 202 -6.77 19.40 -6.02
CA SER A 202 -5.74 18.65 -5.32
C SER A 202 -6.19 18.43 -3.89
N LEU A 203 -6.29 17.16 -3.50
CA LEU A 203 -6.64 16.62 -2.17
C LEU A 203 -5.76 17.14 -1.00
N TRP A 204 -4.86 18.09 -1.27
CA TRP A 204 -3.91 18.67 -0.32
C TRP A 204 -4.29 20.08 0.15
N TYR A 205 -5.33 20.71 -0.41
CA TYR A 205 -5.74 22.06 0.02
C TYR A 205 -6.39 22.13 1.41
N ASP A 206 -6.82 20.99 1.98
CA ASP A 206 -7.18 20.89 3.42
C ASP A 206 -5.99 20.51 4.33
N GLY A 207 -4.78 20.36 3.76
CA GLY A 207 -3.53 20.03 4.46
C GLY A 207 -2.85 21.22 5.15
N SER A 208 -3.48 22.40 5.19
CA SER A 208 -2.97 23.62 5.83
C SER A 208 -2.57 23.42 7.30
N CYS A 209 -3.16 22.42 7.98
CA CYS A 209 -2.82 22.05 9.35
C CYS A 209 -1.51 21.26 9.48
N LEU A 210 -1.12 20.45 8.48
CA LEU A 210 0.13 19.67 8.50
C LEU A 210 1.35 20.50 8.08
N CYS A 211 1.15 21.49 7.20
CA CYS A 211 2.19 22.43 6.79
C CYS A 211 2.63 23.38 7.91
N HIS A 212 1.72 23.78 8.82
CA HIS A 212 2.08 24.59 9.98
C HIS A 212 3.03 23.88 10.97
N LEU A 213 2.99 22.55 11.03
CA LEU A 213 3.88 21.76 11.88
C LEU A 213 5.29 21.59 11.26
N GLY A 214 5.38 21.52 9.93
CA GLY A 214 6.65 21.50 9.18
C GLY A 214 7.36 22.86 9.13
N LEU A 215 6.61 23.96 9.22
CA LEU A 215 7.14 25.33 9.22
C LEU A 215 7.94 25.67 10.50
N HIS A 216 7.75 24.90 11.58
CA HIS A 216 8.49 25.07 12.83
C HIS A 216 9.91 24.46 12.79
N PHE A 217 10.24 23.69 11.74
CA PHE A 217 11.53 23.02 11.56
C PHE A 217 12.42 23.65 10.48
N LEU A 218 11.97 24.69 9.75
CA LEU A 218 12.81 25.43 8.81
C LEU A 218 13.16 26.83 9.35
N PRO A 219 14.42 27.28 9.20
CA PRO A 219 14.83 28.61 9.62
C PRO A 219 14.15 29.71 8.78
N PRO A 220 13.66 30.80 9.39
CA PRO A 220 13.05 31.91 8.67
C PRO A 220 14.10 32.64 7.83
N GLY A 221 13.85 32.77 6.51
CA GLY A 221 14.70 33.51 5.57
C GLY A 221 15.18 32.73 4.34
N SER A 222 14.79 31.47 4.16
CA SER A 222 15.10 30.74 2.92
C SER A 222 14.27 31.26 1.74
N SER A 223 14.88 31.28 0.54
CA SER A 223 14.24 31.74 -0.72
C SER A 223 12.89 31.05 -1.01
N TRP A 224 12.68 29.87 -0.43
CA TRP A 224 11.44 29.10 -0.49
C TRP A 224 10.24 29.77 0.22
N TYR A 225 10.44 30.53 1.30
CA TYR A 225 9.35 31.28 1.95
C TYR A 225 8.78 32.35 1.00
N CYS A 226 9.67 33.10 0.34
CA CYS A 226 9.30 34.20 -0.54
C CYS A 226 8.68 33.69 -1.86
N PHE A 227 9.10 32.51 -2.33
CA PHE A 227 8.46 31.83 -3.46
C PHE A 227 7.03 31.37 -3.14
N TRP A 228 6.78 30.93 -1.90
CA TRP A 228 5.47 30.45 -1.46
C TRP A 228 4.46 31.59 -1.26
N GLU A 229 4.88 32.70 -0.66
CA GLU A 229 4.03 33.89 -0.48
C GLU A 229 3.58 34.50 -1.83
N LYS A 230 4.44 34.41 -2.85
CA LYS A 230 4.14 34.83 -4.23
C LYS A 230 3.11 33.92 -4.92
N LEU A 231 3.06 32.63 -4.58
CA LEU A 231 2.11 31.66 -5.10
C LEU A 231 0.73 31.81 -4.44
N GLU A 232 0.67 32.10 -3.14
CA GLU A 232 -0.57 32.33 -2.40
C GLU A 232 -1.32 33.59 -2.89
N TRP A 233 -0.59 34.67 -3.21
CA TRP A 233 -1.18 35.88 -3.78
C TRP A 233 -1.79 35.67 -5.18
N ARG A 234 -1.17 34.80 -5.99
CA ARG A 234 -1.67 34.49 -7.34
C ARG A 234 -2.90 33.59 -7.34
N SER A 235 -3.10 32.78 -6.30
CA SER A 235 -4.30 31.94 -6.15
C SER A 235 -5.55 32.77 -5.83
N LYS A 236 -5.43 33.78 -4.95
CA LYS A 236 -6.55 34.64 -4.52
C LYS A 236 -7.17 35.50 -5.64
N GLN A 237 -6.44 35.80 -6.71
CA GLN A 237 -6.93 36.61 -7.83
C GLN A 237 -7.73 35.82 -8.89
N SER A 238 -7.76 34.49 -8.80
CA SER A 238 -8.29 33.62 -9.87
C SER A 238 -9.61 32.91 -9.57
N MET A 239 -10.33 33.31 -8.51
CA MET A 239 -11.63 32.73 -8.17
C MET A 239 -12.80 33.62 -8.68
N PRO A 240 -13.52 33.23 -9.74
CA PRO A 240 -14.93 33.59 -9.86
C PRO A 240 -15.75 32.66 -8.95
N CYS A 241 -16.73 33.20 -8.23
CA CYS A 241 -17.70 32.41 -7.46
C CYS A 241 -18.37 31.36 -8.37
N GLN A 242 -18.31 30.07 -8.02
CA GLN A 242 -19.03 29.05 -8.78
C GLN A 242 -19.65 27.94 -7.92
N ASP A 243 -20.92 27.65 -8.25
CA ASP A 243 -21.83 26.70 -7.64
C ASP A 243 -21.36 25.23 -7.68
N HIS A 244 -21.68 24.50 -6.60
CA HIS A 244 -21.13 23.21 -6.20
C HIS A 244 -21.61 21.95 -6.96
N THR A 245 -22.32 22.03 -8.09
CA THR A 245 -23.07 20.88 -8.65
C THR A 245 -22.51 20.23 -9.92
N SER A 246 -21.44 20.74 -10.55
CA SER A 246 -21.02 20.28 -11.90
C SER A 246 -19.79 19.34 -11.96
N ALA A 247 -19.16 19.02 -10.82
CA ALA A 247 -17.85 18.37 -10.84
C ALA A 247 -17.88 16.82 -10.96
N TYR A 248 -18.94 16.15 -10.53
CA TYR A 248 -18.97 14.70 -10.37
C TYR A 248 -19.17 13.91 -11.69
N SER A 249 -19.90 14.48 -12.66
CA SER A 249 -20.39 13.73 -13.83
C SER A 249 -19.36 13.51 -14.96
N ARG A 250 -18.07 13.82 -14.75
CA ARG A 250 -17.06 13.76 -15.83
C ARG A 250 -15.97 12.71 -15.60
N GLU A 251 -15.86 12.12 -14.42
CA GLU A 251 -14.89 11.05 -14.13
C GLU A 251 -15.37 9.66 -14.61
N GLU A 252 -16.70 9.42 -14.63
CA GLU A 252 -17.26 8.13 -15.10
C GLU A 252 -17.01 7.88 -16.60
N VAL A 253 -17.10 8.91 -17.45
CA VAL A 253 -17.02 8.75 -18.92
C VAL A 253 -15.62 8.31 -19.40
N VAL A 254 -14.55 8.68 -18.68
CA VAL A 254 -13.17 8.29 -19.06
C VAL A 254 -12.89 6.84 -18.64
N SER A 255 -13.42 6.41 -17.49
CA SER A 255 -13.28 5.03 -17.03
C SER A 255 -14.02 4.04 -17.94
N ASP A 256 -15.23 4.41 -18.40
CA ASP A 256 -16.05 3.57 -19.28
C ASP A 256 -15.46 3.45 -20.70
N THR A 257 -14.77 4.48 -21.19
CA THR A 257 -14.13 4.45 -22.52
C THR A 257 -12.87 3.57 -22.53
N ILE A 258 -12.13 3.53 -21.41
CA ILE A 258 -10.94 2.67 -21.28
C ILE A 258 -11.36 1.22 -21.04
N CYS A 259 -12.39 0.96 -20.22
CA CYS A 259 -12.93 -0.38 -20.03
C CYS A 259 -13.51 -0.96 -21.33
N SER A 260 -14.29 -0.19 -22.10
CA SER A 260 -14.86 -0.65 -23.37
C SER A 260 -13.81 -0.88 -24.48
N PHE A 261 -12.70 -0.16 -24.48
CA PHE A 261 -11.60 -0.38 -25.41
C PHE A 261 -10.76 -1.63 -25.10
N LEU A 262 -10.63 -1.99 -23.82
CA LEU A 262 -9.95 -3.20 -23.37
C LEU A 262 -10.81 -4.46 -23.59
N ASP A 263 -12.11 -4.38 -23.32
CA ASP A 263 -13.02 -5.53 -23.45
C ASP A 263 -13.21 -5.95 -24.92
N GLY A 264 -13.30 -4.98 -25.84
CA GLY A 264 -13.42 -5.24 -27.28
C GLY A 264 -12.18 -5.91 -27.92
N ARG A 265 -10.98 -5.68 -27.37
CA ARG A 265 -9.75 -6.33 -27.86
C ARG A 265 -9.51 -7.71 -27.26
N ILE A 266 -9.94 -7.95 -26.03
CA ILE A 266 -9.81 -9.27 -25.38
C ILE A 266 -10.85 -10.26 -25.95
N ALA A 267 -12.07 -9.81 -26.23
CA ALA A 267 -13.09 -10.62 -26.90
C ALA A 267 -12.70 -11.00 -28.35
N ALA A 268 -11.98 -10.14 -29.07
CA ALA A 268 -11.50 -10.42 -30.42
C ALA A 268 -10.36 -11.47 -30.45
N ILE A 269 -9.54 -11.54 -29.40
CA ILE A 269 -8.46 -12.53 -29.27
C ILE A 269 -9.02 -13.92 -28.92
N TRP A 270 -10.10 -13.97 -28.12
CA TRP A 270 -10.74 -15.23 -27.72
C TRP A 270 -11.46 -15.94 -28.88
N LYS A 271 -11.93 -15.20 -29.89
CA LYS A 271 -12.64 -15.75 -31.07
C LYS A 271 -11.71 -16.38 -32.13
N HIS A 272 -10.40 -16.28 -31.95
CA HIS A 272 -9.39 -16.85 -32.86
C HIS A 272 -8.67 -18.07 -32.29
N ILE A 273 -8.94 -18.42 -31.02
CA ILE A 273 -8.28 -19.51 -30.27
C ILE A 273 -9.25 -20.68 -29.97
N TYR A 274 -10.55 -20.51 -30.20
CA TYR A 274 -11.57 -21.58 -30.18
C TYR A 274 -12.45 -21.53 -31.42
#